data_AF-A0A1V6GJV4-F1
#
_entry.id   AF-A0A1V6GJV4-F1
#
_cell.length_a   1.000
_cell.length_b   1.000
_cell.length_c   1.000
_cell.angle_alpha   90.00
_cell.angle_beta   90.00
_cell.angle_gamma   90.00
#
_symmetry.space_group_name_H-M   'P 1'
#
loop_
_entity.id
_entity.type
_entity.pdbx_description
1 polymer ?
#
loop_
_entity_poly.entity_id
_entity_poly.type
_entity_poly.pdbx_seq_one_letter_code
_entity_poly.pdbx_strand_id
1 'polypeptide(L)'
;MDINPILKHAVEITASDVHLKIGLPPVVRRFGALIPLRDQNKLTNEDIYAVAYSLMNQYQQAKFETTNEIDFAHSLSGVARFRVNCFKQRGSFGMVFRIVPTDPPQLDDLNMPEVLKKIALERKGLILVTGTTGSGKSTTLAAMVDHINANRNCHVITIEDPIEFLHRDRKSIINQREVGSDTNSFAAALRAALRQDPDVILVGEMRDRETIDIALTAAETGHLVFSTLHTLDAKETIMRIVSQYPPHQHLQIRLQLAGVLKAAISQRLLPKIDGQGVIPAAEILVSTAMVRECIIDENRTGEIADAIADGTISYGMQTFDQSLMGLVKDGKVSYHEAMRNATNPNDFALRMKGIRGTSDSKWDQFEKEEPEETGDGTGKATIFQEGKYRDIE
;
A
#
# COMPACT_ATOMS: atom_id res chain seq x y z
N MET A 1 4.83 2.93 -36.69
CA MET A 1 4.44 4.21 -36.07
C MET A 1 5.36 4.48 -34.88
N ASP A 2 5.80 5.73 -34.65
CA ASP A 2 6.50 6.10 -33.42
C ASP A 2 5.47 6.49 -32.34
N ILE A 3 5.50 5.80 -31.20
CA ILE A 3 4.55 5.98 -30.09
C ILE A 3 4.96 7.12 -29.14
N ASN A 4 6.26 7.48 -29.11
CA ASN A 4 6.80 8.41 -28.13
C ASN A 4 6.16 9.81 -28.16
N PRO A 5 5.88 10.42 -29.33
CA PRO A 5 5.20 11.72 -29.38
C PRO A 5 3.79 11.70 -28.77
N ILE A 6 3.06 10.59 -28.92
CA ILE A 6 1.70 10.43 -28.36
C ILE A 6 1.77 10.31 -26.84
N LEU A 7 2.71 9.51 -26.33
CA LEU A 7 2.92 9.36 -24.90
C LEU A 7 3.32 10.68 -24.25
N LYS A 8 4.21 11.44 -24.89
CA LYS A 8 4.59 12.79 -24.44
C LYS A 8 3.40 13.73 -24.41
N HIS A 9 2.62 13.78 -25.48
CA HIS A 9 1.42 14.61 -25.53
C HIS A 9 0.39 14.23 -24.46
N ALA A 10 0.20 12.93 -24.21
CA ALA A 10 -0.69 12.44 -23.16
C ALA A 10 -0.28 12.93 -21.76
N VAL A 11 1.02 12.96 -21.47
CA VAL A 11 1.55 13.54 -20.21
C VAL A 11 1.30 15.04 -20.14
N GLU A 12 1.58 15.78 -21.22
CA GLU A 12 1.37 17.24 -21.29
C GLU A 12 -0.08 17.65 -21.03
N ILE A 13 -1.06 16.86 -21.47
CA ILE A 13 -2.49 17.11 -21.23
C ILE A 13 -3.02 16.49 -19.93
N THR A 14 -2.14 15.94 -19.08
CA THR A 14 -2.50 15.30 -17.81
C THR A 14 -3.50 14.14 -17.99
N ALA A 15 -3.30 13.33 -19.03
CA ALA A 15 -4.05 12.09 -19.18
C ALA A 15 -3.64 11.08 -18.09
N SER A 16 -4.53 10.13 -17.76
CA SER A 16 -4.22 8.99 -16.89
C SER A 16 -3.76 7.78 -17.69
N ASP A 17 -4.37 7.55 -18.85
CA ASP A 17 -4.13 6.37 -19.68
C ASP A 17 -4.12 6.73 -21.19
N VAL A 18 -3.40 5.95 -21.99
CA VAL A 18 -3.42 5.96 -23.46
C VAL A 18 -3.83 4.58 -23.95
N HIS A 19 -4.83 4.51 -24.81
CA HIS A 19 -5.38 3.28 -25.38
C HIS A 19 -5.09 3.21 -26.87
N LEU A 20 -4.52 2.10 -27.32
CA LEU A 20 -4.33 1.76 -28.72
C LEU A 20 -5.28 0.62 -29.09
N LYS A 21 -6.16 0.88 -30.04
CA LYS A 21 -7.16 -0.07 -30.54
C LYS A 21 -7.35 0.07 -32.04
N ILE A 22 -7.37 -1.05 -32.74
CA ILE A 22 -7.58 -1.10 -34.18
C ILE A 22 -8.84 -0.33 -34.61
N GLY A 23 -8.72 0.43 -35.70
CA GLY A 23 -9.81 1.20 -36.31
C GLY A 23 -10.13 2.54 -35.63
N LEU A 24 -9.46 2.86 -34.51
CA LEU A 24 -9.54 4.15 -33.83
C LEU A 24 -8.18 4.85 -33.89
N PRO A 25 -8.14 6.20 -33.86
CA PRO A 25 -6.90 6.88 -33.49
C PRO A 25 -6.55 6.55 -32.02
N PRO A 26 -5.31 6.84 -31.56
CA PRO A 26 -4.98 6.78 -30.15
C PRO A 26 -6.02 7.52 -29.30
N VAL A 27 -6.45 6.89 -28.20
CA VAL A 27 -7.46 7.44 -27.30
C VAL A 27 -6.84 7.68 -25.94
N VAL A 28 -6.93 8.89 -25.41
CA VAL A 28 -6.45 9.21 -24.06
C VAL A 28 -7.61 9.20 -23.07
N ARG A 29 -7.34 8.82 -21.82
CA ARG A 29 -8.26 9.05 -20.70
C ARG A 29 -7.85 10.31 -19.97
N ARG A 30 -8.73 11.30 -19.88
CA ARG A 30 -8.48 12.54 -19.12
C ARG A 30 -9.70 12.85 -18.26
N PHE A 31 -9.48 13.02 -16.95
CA PHE A 31 -10.55 13.22 -15.96
C PHE A 31 -11.70 12.20 -16.08
N GLY A 32 -11.34 10.92 -16.27
CA GLY A 32 -12.31 9.82 -16.41
C GLY A 32 -12.91 9.64 -17.81
N ALA A 33 -12.84 10.64 -18.69
CA ALA A 33 -13.41 10.57 -20.04
C ALA A 33 -12.41 10.06 -21.08
N LEU A 34 -12.88 9.25 -22.04
CA LEU A 34 -12.09 8.79 -23.19
C LEU A 34 -12.19 9.80 -24.34
N ILE A 35 -11.05 10.31 -24.78
CA ILE A 35 -10.94 11.38 -25.78
C ILE A 35 -10.04 10.88 -26.93
N PRO A 36 -10.58 10.69 -28.15
CA PRO A 36 -9.78 10.32 -29.31
C PRO A 36 -8.90 11.48 -29.80
N LEU A 37 -7.62 11.23 -30.05
CA LEU A 37 -6.70 12.19 -30.67
C LEU A 37 -6.96 12.25 -32.18
N ARG A 38 -7.94 13.06 -32.60
CA ARG A 38 -8.46 13.09 -33.98
C ARG A 38 -7.48 13.65 -35.01
N ASP A 39 -6.44 14.33 -34.55
CA ASP A 39 -5.30 14.78 -35.33
C ASP A 39 -4.38 13.61 -35.76
N GLN A 40 -4.56 12.43 -35.16
CA GLN A 40 -3.82 11.21 -35.48
C GLN A 40 -4.62 10.28 -36.40
N ASN A 41 -3.89 9.47 -37.17
CA ASN A 41 -4.49 8.46 -38.05
C ASN A 41 -5.14 7.32 -37.25
N LYS A 42 -6.14 6.68 -37.86
CA LYS A 42 -6.69 5.43 -37.32
C LYS A 42 -5.62 4.34 -37.34
N LEU A 43 -5.49 3.63 -36.23
CA LEU A 43 -4.50 2.57 -36.04
C LEU A 43 -4.92 1.31 -36.80
N THR A 44 -3.97 0.74 -37.53
CA THR A 44 -4.08 -0.61 -38.10
C THR A 44 -3.61 -1.66 -37.09
N ASN A 45 -3.81 -2.94 -37.39
CA ASN A 45 -3.28 -4.01 -36.53
C ASN A 45 -1.75 -4.02 -36.56
N GLU A 46 -1.18 -3.74 -37.74
CA GLU A 46 0.25 -3.69 -38.02
C GLU A 46 0.92 -2.55 -37.24
N ASP A 47 0.25 -1.40 -37.10
CA ASP A 47 0.74 -0.29 -36.28
C ASP A 47 0.91 -0.69 -34.81
N ILE A 48 -0.12 -1.32 -34.23
CA ILE A 48 -0.12 -1.71 -32.82
C ILE A 48 0.88 -2.86 -32.60
N TYR A 49 0.96 -3.81 -33.53
CA TYR A 49 1.98 -4.86 -33.52
C TYR A 49 3.39 -4.27 -33.49
N ALA A 50 3.68 -3.32 -34.38
CA ALA A 50 4.99 -2.69 -34.46
C ALA A 50 5.34 -1.95 -33.16
N VAL A 51 4.37 -1.25 -32.56
CA VAL A 51 4.55 -0.61 -31.24
C VAL A 51 4.84 -1.67 -30.18
N ALA A 52 3.98 -2.69 -30.02
CA ALA A 52 4.11 -3.73 -29.01
C ALA A 52 5.50 -4.39 -29.04
N TYR A 53 5.94 -4.87 -30.21
CA TYR A 53 7.23 -5.56 -30.36
C TYR A 53 8.44 -4.63 -30.31
N SER A 54 8.27 -3.33 -30.58
CA SER A 54 9.36 -2.35 -30.36
C SER A 54 9.60 -2.05 -28.88
N LEU A 55 8.59 -2.23 -28.02
CA LEU A 55 8.67 -1.91 -26.60
C LEU A 55 9.02 -3.13 -25.74
N MET A 56 8.66 -4.34 -26.16
CA MET A 56 8.93 -5.57 -25.40
C MET A 56 10.37 -6.07 -25.62
N ASN A 57 11.00 -6.55 -24.54
CA ASN A 57 12.24 -7.32 -24.62
C ASN A 57 11.98 -8.78 -25.09
N GLN A 58 13.04 -9.54 -25.39
CA GLN A 58 12.91 -10.92 -25.91
C GLN A 58 12.12 -11.86 -24.99
N TYR A 59 12.32 -11.75 -23.68
CA TYR A 59 11.58 -12.56 -22.69
C TYR A 59 10.09 -12.22 -22.69
N GLN A 60 9.78 -10.92 -22.72
CA GLN A 60 8.42 -10.41 -22.78
C GLN A 60 7.70 -10.82 -24.08
N GLN A 61 8.38 -10.76 -25.23
CA GLN A 61 7.85 -11.22 -26.51
C GLN A 61 7.51 -12.73 -26.46
N ALA A 62 8.43 -13.56 -25.97
CA ALA A 62 8.19 -15.00 -25.84
C ALA A 62 7.02 -15.33 -24.87
N LYS A 63 6.92 -14.58 -23.76
CA LYS A 63 5.79 -14.72 -22.82
C LYS A 63 4.48 -14.30 -23.48
N PHE A 64 4.44 -13.18 -24.19
CA PHE A 64 3.26 -12.70 -24.89
C PHE A 64 2.78 -13.68 -25.98
N GLU A 65 3.70 -14.31 -26.71
CA GLU A 65 3.37 -15.29 -27.76
C GLU A 65 2.65 -16.52 -27.24
N THR A 66 2.93 -16.92 -26.00
CA THR A 66 2.34 -18.11 -25.36
C THR A 66 1.07 -17.79 -24.55
N THR A 67 0.98 -16.60 -23.97
CA THR A 67 -0.12 -16.20 -23.07
C THR A 67 -1.16 -15.30 -23.73
N ASN A 68 -0.81 -14.62 -24.82
CA ASN A 68 -1.58 -13.57 -25.50
C ASN A 68 -1.85 -12.30 -24.68
N GLU A 69 -1.15 -12.14 -23.55
CA GLU A 69 -1.24 -10.96 -22.69
C GLU A 69 0.04 -10.74 -21.89
N ILE A 70 0.40 -9.48 -21.64
CA ILE A 70 1.57 -9.15 -20.82
C ILE A 70 1.48 -7.74 -20.23
N ASP A 71 1.91 -7.62 -18.97
CA ASP A 71 2.22 -6.35 -18.31
C ASP A 71 3.74 -6.13 -18.28
N PHE A 72 4.17 -4.89 -18.56
CA PHE A 72 5.56 -4.46 -18.44
C PHE A 72 5.66 -2.94 -18.27
N ALA A 73 6.79 -2.42 -17.80
CA ALA A 73 7.03 -0.98 -17.78
C ALA A 73 7.74 -0.48 -19.06
N HIS A 74 7.40 0.74 -19.48
CA HIS A 74 8.12 1.48 -20.50
C HIS A 74 8.51 2.86 -19.96
N SER A 75 9.77 3.25 -20.11
CA SER A 75 10.26 4.56 -19.65
C SER A 75 10.56 5.45 -20.84
N LEU A 76 9.92 6.62 -20.90
CA LEU A 76 10.24 7.67 -21.85
C LEU A 76 11.13 8.71 -21.17
N SER A 77 12.42 8.72 -21.54
CA SER A 77 13.44 9.55 -20.90
C SER A 77 13.03 11.03 -20.84
N GLY A 78 13.11 11.61 -19.64
CA GLY A 78 12.77 13.01 -19.36
C GLY A 78 11.28 13.35 -19.41
N VAL A 79 10.39 12.36 -19.59
CA VAL A 79 8.94 12.58 -19.70
C VAL A 79 8.19 11.88 -18.59
N ALA A 80 8.09 10.54 -18.65
CA ALA A 80 7.35 9.74 -17.68
C ALA A 80 7.70 8.26 -17.81
N ARG A 81 7.36 7.49 -16.78
CA ARG A 81 7.27 6.03 -16.86
C ARG A 81 5.82 5.63 -17.12
N PHE A 82 5.63 4.55 -17.84
CA PHE A 82 4.33 4.00 -18.21
C PHE A 82 4.28 2.54 -17.80
N ARG A 83 3.17 2.12 -17.19
CA ARG A 83 2.81 0.72 -17.09
C ARG A 83 2.02 0.35 -18.33
N VAL A 84 2.52 -0.62 -19.07
CA VAL A 84 1.95 -1.05 -20.35
C VAL A 84 1.32 -2.42 -20.18
N ASN A 85 0.05 -2.53 -20.54
CA ASN A 85 -0.62 -3.82 -20.73
C ASN A 85 -0.84 -4.02 -22.22
N CYS A 86 -0.35 -5.13 -22.76
CA CYS A 86 -0.54 -5.53 -24.15
C CYS A 86 -1.29 -6.86 -24.19
N PHE A 87 -2.30 -6.98 -25.05
CA PHE A 87 -3.19 -8.15 -25.12
C PHE A 87 -3.70 -8.37 -26.54
N LYS A 88 -4.27 -9.56 -26.81
CA LYS A 88 -5.03 -9.82 -28.05
C LYS A 88 -6.53 -9.71 -27.82
N GLN A 89 -7.21 -9.05 -28.74
CA GLN A 89 -8.67 -8.96 -28.80
C GLN A 89 -9.16 -9.33 -30.19
N ARG A 90 -9.99 -10.37 -30.31
CA ARG A 90 -10.59 -10.83 -31.58
C ARG A 90 -9.56 -11.02 -32.72
N GLY A 91 -8.37 -11.52 -32.39
CA GLY A 91 -7.27 -11.73 -33.34
C GLY A 91 -6.44 -10.48 -33.66
N SER A 92 -6.75 -9.33 -33.07
CA SER A 92 -5.98 -8.08 -33.21
C SER A 92 -5.27 -7.70 -31.92
N PHE A 93 -4.23 -6.87 -32.01
CA PHE A 93 -3.50 -6.35 -30.86
C PHE A 93 -4.24 -5.18 -30.19
N GLY A 94 -4.13 -5.09 -28.88
CA GLY A 94 -4.57 -3.96 -28.07
C GLY A 94 -3.51 -3.60 -27.04
N MET A 95 -3.35 -2.30 -26.75
CA MET A 95 -2.42 -1.82 -25.73
C MET A 95 -3.04 -0.72 -24.88
N VAL A 96 -2.70 -0.71 -23.59
CA VAL A 96 -3.03 0.36 -22.66
C VAL A 96 -1.76 0.79 -21.93
N PHE A 97 -1.47 2.09 -21.97
CA PHE A 97 -0.37 2.72 -21.25
C PHE A 97 -0.96 3.53 -20.11
N ARG A 98 -0.63 3.20 -18.87
CA ARG A 98 -0.95 4.03 -17.70
C ARG A 98 0.25 4.85 -17.32
N ILE A 99 0.09 6.16 -17.16
CA ILE A 99 1.17 7.04 -16.70
C ILE A 99 1.45 6.74 -15.22
N VAL A 100 2.72 6.50 -14.89
CA VAL A 100 3.21 6.22 -13.54
C VAL A 100 3.71 7.53 -12.90
N PRO A 101 3.27 7.89 -11.68
CA PRO A 101 3.75 9.07 -10.99
C PRO A 101 5.28 9.06 -10.82
N THR A 102 5.93 10.22 -11.03
CA THR A 102 7.38 10.33 -10.89
C THR A 102 7.83 10.48 -9.45
N ASP A 103 7.00 11.08 -8.59
CA ASP A 103 7.37 11.38 -7.21
C ASP A 103 6.35 10.74 -6.26
N PRO A 104 6.81 10.04 -5.22
CA PRO A 104 5.93 9.51 -4.19
C PRO A 104 5.33 10.64 -3.34
N PRO A 105 4.13 10.44 -2.78
CA PRO A 105 3.56 11.39 -1.82
C PRO A 105 4.43 11.45 -0.55
N GLN A 106 4.38 12.57 0.17
CA GLN A 106 4.98 12.65 1.49
C GLN A 106 4.12 11.90 2.51
N LEU A 107 4.73 11.34 3.56
CA LEU A 107 3.99 10.64 4.62
C LEU A 107 2.91 11.53 5.27
N ASP A 108 3.18 12.84 5.37
CA ASP A 108 2.27 13.84 5.95
C ASP A 108 0.98 14.01 5.14
N ASP A 109 1.07 13.79 3.84
CA ASP A 109 -0.07 13.96 2.92
C ASP A 109 -1.01 12.74 2.95
N LEU A 110 -0.61 11.63 3.58
CA LEU A 110 -1.37 10.39 3.57
C LEU A 110 -2.48 10.34 4.63
N ASN A 111 -2.55 11.30 5.56
CA ASN A 111 -3.43 11.23 6.73
C ASN A 111 -3.24 9.90 7.51
N MET A 112 -1.98 9.49 7.66
CA MET A 112 -1.58 8.33 8.45
C MET A 112 -0.97 8.80 9.78
N PRO A 113 -1.05 7.98 10.86
CA PRO A 113 -0.48 8.35 12.16
C PRO A 113 1.03 8.61 12.12
N GLU A 114 1.47 9.61 12.90
CA GLU A 114 2.87 10.07 12.99
C GLU A 114 3.88 8.96 13.34
N VAL A 115 3.43 7.91 14.02
CA VAL A 115 4.26 6.74 14.35
C VAL A 115 4.91 6.11 13.11
N LEU A 116 4.31 6.24 11.91
CA LEU A 116 4.88 5.73 10.67
C LEU A 116 6.24 6.34 10.34
N LYS A 117 6.48 7.61 10.66
CA LYS A 117 7.80 8.25 10.46
C LYS A 117 8.86 7.56 11.31
N LYS A 118 8.53 7.28 12.57
CA LYS A 118 9.42 6.56 13.49
C LYS A 118 9.66 5.13 13.01
N ILE A 119 8.62 4.43 12.58
CA ILE A 119 8.70 3.07 12.03
C ILE A 119 9.60 3.05 10.79
N ALA A 120 9.42 3.99 9.85
CA ALA A 120 10.22 4.07 8.63
C ALA A 120 11.72 4.24 8.91
N LEU A 121 12.09 4.88 10.03
CA LEU A 121 13.48 5.13 10.40
C LEU A 121 14.11 4.04 11.28
N GLU A 122 13.42 2.92 11.53
CA GLU A 122 14.02 1.75 12.19
C GLU A 122 15.33 1.33 11.50
N ARG A 123 16.31 0.86 12.27
CA ARG A 123 17.63 0.53 11.71
C ARG A 123 17.69 -0.84 11.04
N LYS A 124 16.91 -1.79 11.55
CA LYS A 124 16.85 -3.18 11.09
C LYS A 124 15.54 -3.83 11.50
N GLY A 125 15.22 -4.98 10.92
CA GLY A 125 14.02 -5.75 11.22
C GLY A 125 13.01 -5.73 10.08
N LEU A 126 11.83 -6.26 10.31
CA LEU A 126 10.78 -6.45 9.31
C LEU A 126 9.61 -5.50 9.56
N ILE A 127 9.21 -4.76 8.53
CA ILE A 127 8.02 -3.91 8.51
C ILE A 127 7.08 -4.43 7.42
N LEU A 128 5.83 -4.71 7.81
CA LEU A 128 4.82 -5.25 6.92
C LEU A 128 3.72 -4.21 6.67
N VAL A 129 3.42 -3.92 5.41
CA VAL A 129 2.27 -3.12 5.03
C VAL A 129 1.26 -4.03 4.34
N THR A 130 0.08 -4.17 4.92
CA THR A 130 -0.92 -5.17 4.50
C THR A 130 -2.26 -4.56 4.16
N GLY A 131 -3.10 -5.34 3.50
CA GLY A 131 -4.41 -4.93 3.01
C GLY A 131 -4.69 -5.52 1.63
N THR A 132 -5.92 -5.38 1.17
CA THR A 132 -6.37 -5.89 -0.12
C THR A 132 -5.74 -5.11 -1.29
N THR A 133 -5.96 -5.59 -2.52
CA THR A 133 -5.56 -4.84 -3.71
C THR A 133 -6.22 -3.47 -3.73
N GLY A 134 -5.45 -2.42 -4.01
CA GLY A 134 -5.96 -1.05 -4.03
C GLY A 134 -6.11 -0.39 -2.66
N SER A 135 -5.60 -0.99 -1.57
CA SER A 135 -5.68 -0.39 -0.23
C SER A 135 -4.64 0.67 0.10
N GLY A 136 -3.82 1.09 -0.87
CA GLY A 136 -2.78 2.13 -0.67
C GLY A 136 -1.41 1.62 -0.17
N LYS A 137 -1.17 0.30 -0.17
CA LYS A 137 0.10 -0.31 0.31
C LYS A 137 1.34 0.27 -0.37
N SER A 138 1.38 0.23 -1.71
CA SER A 138 2.52 0.73 -2.48
C SER A 138 2.75 2.21 -2.26
N THR A 139 1.67 2.99 -2.10
CA THR A 139 1.72 4.43 -1.82
C THR A 139 2.33 4.71 -0.44
N THR A 140 1.93 3.96 0.59
CA THR A 140 2.51 4.08 1.93
C THR A 140 3.98 3.66 1.92
N LEU A 141 4.31 2.53 1.30
CA LEU A 141 5.69 2.07 1.21
C LEU A 141 6.58 3.06 0.46
N ALA A 142 6.10 3.63 -0.65
CA ALA A 142 6.84 4.65 -1.38
C ALA A 142 7.05 5.90 -0.52
N ALA A 143 6.03 6.36 0.21
CA ALA A 143 6.20 7.48 1.15
C ALA A 143 7.20 7.17 2.28
N MET A 144 7.20 5.94 2.82
CA MET A 144 8.18 5.52 3.83
C MET A 144 9.61 5.45 3.27
N VAL A 145 9.79 4.93 2.06
CA VAL A 145 11.09 4.90 1.37
C VAL A 145 11.56 6.33 1.07
N ASP A 146 10.69 7.23 0.63
CA ASP A 146 11.05 8.64 0.41
C ASP A 146 11.42 9.34 1.72
N HIS A 147 10.72 9.02 2.82
CA HIS A 147 11.06 9.52 4.14
C HIS A 147 12.45 9.05 4.60
N ILE A 148 12.81 7.78 4.33
CA ILE A 148 14.17 7.28 4.55
C ILE A 148 15.18 8.06 3.69
N ASN A 149 14.89 8.21 2.40
CA ASN A 149 15.74 8.90 1.43
C ASN A 149 16.03 10.36 1.80
N ALA A 150 15.09 11.04 2.45
CA ALA A 150 15.25 12.42 2.91
C ALA A 150 16.03 12.53 4.24
N ASN A 151 16.07 11.47 5.05
CA ASN A 151 16.51 11.53 6.45
C ASN A 151 17.71 10.65 6.80
N ARG A 152 18.07 9.66 5.96
CA ARG A 152 19.19 8.75 6.17
C ARG A 152 20.17 8.82 5.01
N ASN A 153 21.44 8.51 5.30
CA ASN A 153 22.45 8.24 4.28
C ASN A 153 22.60 6.73 4.21
N CYS A 154 21.88 6.08 3.31
CA CYS A 154 21.88 4.62 3.23
C CYS A 154 21.67 4.12 1.80
N HIS A 155 21.92 2.84 1.58
CA HIS A 155 21.62 2.17 0.31
C HIS A 155 20.27 1.46 0.40
N VAL A 156 19.33 1.87 -0.46
CA VAL A 156 18.00 1.27 -0.56
C VAL A 156 17.90 0.47 -1.84
N ILE A 157 17.46 -0.79 -1.74
CA ILE A 157 17.14 -1.63 -2.89
C ILE A 157 15.65 -1.96 -2.87
N THR A 158 14.94 -1.68 -3.95
CA THR A 158 13.54 -2.11 -4.12
C THR A 158 13.44 -3.21 -5.16
N ILE A 159 12.57 -4.18 -4.92
CA ILE A 159 12.25 -5.28 -5.85
C ILE A 159 10.74 -5.26 -6.01
N GLU A 160 10.25 -4.95 -7.22
CA GLU A 160 8.85 -4.62 -7.49
C GLU A 160 8.34 -5.33 -8.76
N ASP A 161 7.01 -5.49 -8.90
CA ASP A 161 6.36 -6.16 -10.04
C ASP A 161 4.97 -5.54 -10.33
N PRO A 162 4.87 -4.48 -11.16
CA PRO A 162 5.96 -3.62 -11.65
C PRO A 162 6.33 -2.50 -10.64
N ILE A 163 7.28 -1.64 -11.01
CA ILE A 163 7.60 -0.44 -10.22
C ILE A 163 6.44 0.58 -10.31
N GLU A 164 5.90 0.99 -9.15
CA GLU A 164 4.72 1.87 -9.06
C GLU A 164 5.07 3.35 -8.79
N PHE A 165 6.23 3.62 -8.19
CA PHE A 165 6.74 4.98 -7.96
C PHE A 165 8.23 5.03 -8.28
N LEU A 166 8.67 6.13 -8.87
CA LEU A 166 10.10 6.37 -9.05
C LEU A 166 10.65 7.13 -7.84
N HIS A 167 11.82 6.71 -7.39
CA HIS A 167 12.56 7.41 -6.36
C HIS A 167 13.81 8.04 -6.97
N ARG A 168 13.96 9.36 -6.79
CA ARG A 168 15.21 10.06 -7.10
C ARG A 168 16.14 10.00 -5.91
N ASP A 169 17.42 9.81 -6.16
CA ASP A 169 18.44 9.89 -5.11
C ASP A 169 18.39 11.25 -4.39
N ARG A 170 18.46 11.22 -3.06
CA ARG A 170 18.58 12.41 -2.21
C ARG A 170 19.75 12.24 -1.26
N LYS A 171 19.51 11.89 0.01
CA LYS A 171 20.58 11.53 0.96
C LYS A 171 20.97 10.05 0.83
N SER A 172 20.05 9.23 0.35
CA SER A 172 20.27 7.81 0.07
C SER A 172 20.44 7.56 -1.41
N ILE A 173 21.11 6.44 -1.72
CA ILE A 173 21.18 5.88 -3.07
C ILE A 173 20.06 4.85 -3.20
N ILE A 174 19.26 4.92 -4.26
CA ILE A 174 18.11 4.04 -4.47
C ILE A 174 18.24 3.26 -5.77
N ASN A 175 18.30 1.93 -5.65
CA ASN A 175 18.29 1.02 -6.78
C ASN A 175 16.96 0.26 -6.84
N GLN A 176 16.13 0.56 -7.83
CA GLN A 176 14.85 -0.12 -8.04
C GLN A 176 14.99 -1.20 -9.12
N ARG A 177 14.48 -2.40 -8.84
CA ARG A 177 14.57 -3.56 -9.74
C ARG A 177 13.18 -4.12 -10.02
N GLU A 178 12.81 -4.16 -11.29
CA GLU A 178 11.53 -4.71 -11.74
C GLU A 178 11.66 -6.20 -12.09
N VAL A 179 10.76 -7.03 -11.55
CA VAL A 179 10.66 -8.46 -11.89
C VAL A 179 10.21 -8.62 -13.34
N GLY A 180 10.87 -9.50 -14.09
CA GLY A 180 10.63 -9.71 -15.52
C GLY A 180 11.37 -8.73 -16.45
N SER A 181 12.00 -7.69 -15.91
CA SER A 181 12.90 -6.78 -16.64
C SER A 181 14.33 -6.86 -16.10
N ASP A 182 14.54 -6.51 -14.82
CA ASP A 182 15.87 -6.35 -14.21
C ASP A 182 16.29 -7.57 -13.37
N THR A 183 15.34 -8.48 -13.13
CA THR A 183 15.52 -9.73 -12.40
C THR A 183 14.43 -10.74 -12.76
N ASN A 184 14.69 -12.03 -12.57
CA ASN A 184 13.76 -13.09 -12.95
C ASN A 184 12.65 -13.36 -11.92
N SER A 185 12.92 -13.13 -10.64
CA SER A 185 11.95 -13.35 -9.54
C SER A 185 12.32 -12.56 -8.29
N PHE A 186 11.37 -12.42 -7.36
CA PHE A 186 11.59 -11.82 -6.05
C PHE A 186 12.70 -12.53 -5.28
N ALA A 187 12.62 -13.85 -5.12
CA ALA A 187 13.62 -14.65 -4.40
C ALA A 187 15.04 -14.49 -4.99
N ALA A 188 15.17 -14.51 -6.32
CA ALA A 188 16.48 -14.33 -6.97
C ALA A 188 17.04 -12.92 -6.76
N ALA A 189 16.20 -11.89 -6.88
CA ALA A 189 16.57 -10.50 -6.66
C ALA A 189 16.98 -10.26 -5.20
N LEU A 190 16.21 -10.78 -4.26
CA LEU A 190 16.42 -10.62 -2.83
C LEU A 190 17.69 -11.33 -2.36
N ARG A 191 17.96 -12.55 -2.84
CA ARG A 191 19.25 -13.24 -2.60
C ARG A 191 20.44 -12.46 -3.15
N ALA A 192 20.28 -11.82 -4.30
CA ALA A 192 21.33 -10.98 -4.88
C ALA A 192 21.51 -9.68 -4.07
N ALA A 193 20.42 -9.06 -3.61
CA ALA A 193 20.42 -7.83 -2.82
C ALA A 193 21.29 -7.96 -1.56
N LEU A 194 21.29 -9.11 -0.89
CA LEU A 194 22.14 -9.35 0.28
C LEU A 194 23.66 -9.25 0.02
N ARG A 195 24.10 -9.24 -1.25
CA ARG A 195 25.50 -9.02 -1.65
C ARG A 195 25.74 -7.67 -2.33
N GLN A 196 24.74 -6.79 -2.32
CA GLN A 196 24.79 -5.46 -2.94
C GLN A 196 25.00 -4.36 -1.89
N ASP A 197 25.41 -4.72 -0.67
CA ASP A 197 25.60 -3.79 0.46
C ASP A 197 24.36 -2.90 0.75
N PRO A 198 23.14 -3.45 0.87
CA PRO A 198 21.96 -2.66 1.19
C PRO A 198 21.87 -2.39 2.70
N ASP A 199 21.31 -1.26 3.08
CA ASP A 199 20.82 -1.02 4.44
C ASP A 199 19.32 -1.32 4.55
N VAL A 200 18.58 -1.03 3.47
CA VAL A 200 17.12 -1.14 3.39
C VAL A 200 16.76 -1.94 2.14
N ILE A 201 15.88 -2.92 2.30
CA ILE A 201 15.36 -3.73 1.20
C ILE A 201 13.84 -3.64 1.20
N LEU A 202 13.25 -3.23 0.08
CA LEU A 202 11.81 -3.36 -0.16
C LEU A 202 11.56 -4.53 -1.08
N VAL A 203 10.73 -5.46 -0.64
CA VAL A 203 10.24 -6.59 -1.42
C VAL A 203 8.76 -6.38 -1.67
N GLY A 204 8.36 -6.21 -2.93
CA GLY A 204 6.99 -5.84 -3.29
C GLY A 204 5.93 -6.72 -2.63
N GLU A 205 6.11 -8.04 -2.63
CA GLU A 205 5.23 -8.98 -1.94
C GLU A 205 5.96 -10.26 -1.52
N MET A 206 5.54 -10.85 -0.40
CA MET A 206 5.99 -12.16 0.07
C MET A 206 4.90 -13.21 -0.18
N ARG A 207 4.87 -13.76 -1.41
CA ARG A 207 3.85 -14.76 -1.81
C ARG A 207 4.20 -16.19 -1.43
N ASP A 208 5.48 -16.54 -1.57
CA ASP A 208 5.99 -17.90 -1.40
C ASP A 208 6.93 -18.00 -0.21
N ARG A 209 7.08 -19.24 0.30
CA ARG A 209 7.93 -19.56 1.44
C ARG A 209 9.39 -19.15 1.21
N GLU A 210 9.91 -19.32 0.00
CA GLU A 210 11.30 -19.01 -0.30
C GLU A 210 11.58 -17.51 -0.08
N THR A 211 10.72 -16.65 -0.60
CA THR A 211 10.83 -15.20 -0.43
C THR A 211 10.71 -14.79 1.04
N ILE A 212 9.81 -15.42 1.80
CA ILE A 212 9.66 -15.19 3.25
C ILE A 212 10.93 -15.59 4.00
N ASP A 213 11.49 -16.77 3.73
CA ASP A 213 12.70 -17.28 4.39
C ASP A 213 13.88 -16.32 4.20
N ILE A 214 14.06 -15.81 2.98
CA ILE A 214 15.14 -14.86 2.68
C ILE A 214 14.87 -13.51 3.35
N ALA A 215 13.63 -13.01 3.36
CA ALA A 215 13.26 -11.74 3.99
C ALA A 215 13.47 -11.77 5.52
N LEU A 216 13.07 -12.87 6.19
CA LEU A 216 13.33 -13.08 7.61
C LEU A 216 14.84 -13.11 7.88
N THR A 217 15.60 -13.86 7.09
CA THR A 217 17.07 -13.93 7.21
C THR A 217 17.72 -12.55 7.01
N ALA A 218 17.25 -11.78 6.03
CA ALA A 218 17.73 -10.41 5.77
C ALA A 218 17.48 -9.51 6.99
N ALA A 219 16.29 -9.57 7.58
CA ALA A 219 15.94 -8.80 8.76
C ALA A 219 16.76 -9.21 10.00
N GLU A 220 17.04 -10.51 10.18
CA GLU A 220 17.90 -11.02 11.26
C GLU A 220 19.35 -10.56 11.12
N THR A 221 19.86 -10.54 9.89
CA THR A 221 21.25 -10.17 9.57
C THR A 221 21.52 -8.67 9.59
N GLY A 222 20.55 -7.86 10.01
CA GLY A 222 20.75 -6.45 10.31
C GLY A 222 20.20 -5.48 9.28
N HIS A 223 19.50 -5.96 8.26
CA HIS A 223 18.85 -5.12 7.26
C HIS A 223 17.47 -4.64 7.76
N LEU A 224 17.02 -3.49 7.28
CA LEU A 224 15.62 -3.10 7.39
C LEU A 224 14.87 -3.63 6.15
N VAL A 225 13.87 -4.47 6.36
CA VAL A 225 13.10 -5.10 5.28
C VAL A 225 11.67 -4.60 5.32
N PHE A 226 11.21 -4.05 4.19
CA PHE A 226 9.81 -3.75 3.94
C PHE A 226 9.20 -4.81 3.04
N SER A 227 7.97 -5.23 3.33
CA SER A 227 7.22 -6.08 2.42
C SER A 227 5.71 -5.89 2.56
N THR A 228 4.96 -6.42 1.58
CA THR A 228 3.51 -6.51 1.66
C THR A 228 2.98 -7.94 1.78
N LEU A 229 1.78 -8.05 2.36
CA LEU A 229 0.92 -9.23 2.32
C LEU A 229 -0.54 -8.80 2.08
N HIS A 230 -1.36 -9.72 1.58
CA HIS A 230 -2.79 -9.49 1.30
C HIS A 230 -3.69 -9.97 2.46
N THR A 231 -3.36 -9.56 3.68
CA THR A 231 -4.09 -9.87 4.92
C THR A 231 -4.84 -8.65 5.46
N LEU A 232 -5.91 -8.88 6.24
CA LEU A 232 -6.82 -7.81 6.64
C LEU A 232 -6.37 -7.05 7.88
N ASP A 233 -5.64 -7.72 8.78
CA ASP A 233 -5.18 -7.17 10.06
C ASP A 233 -3.83 -7.76 10.48
N ALA A 234 -3.25 -7.26 11.59
CA ALA A 234 -1.94 -7.67 12.06
C ALA A 234 -1.90 -9.14 12.52
N LYS A 235 -2.98 -9.62 13.15
CA LYS A 235 -3.10 -11.01 13.63
C LYS A 235 -3.10 -11.99 12.45
N GLU A 236 -3.93 -11.73 11.44
CA GLU A 236 -3.97 -12.51 10.19
C GLU A 236 -2.63 -12.47 9.46
N THR A 237 -1.94 -11.33 9.48
CA THR A 237 -0.59 -11.20 8.89
C THR A 237 0.39 -12.19 9.50
N ILE A 238 0.43 -12.25 10.84
CA ILE A 238 1.30 -13.18 11.57
C ILE A 238 0.90 -14.63 11.27
N MET A 239 -0.39 -14.96 11.37
CA MET A 239 -0.88 -16.31 11.07
C MET A 239 -0.60 -16.73 9.63
N ARG A 240 -0.72 -15.80 8.67
CA ARG A 240 -0.46 -16.07 7.25
C ARG A 240 0.99 -16.47 7.01
N ILE A 241 1.95 -15.78 7.64
CA ILE A 241 3.37 -16.12 7.55
C ILE A 241 3.61 -17.51 8.13
N VAL A 242 3.14 -17.76 9.36
CA VAL A 242 3.33 -19.07 10.05
C VAL A 242 2.70 -20.22 9.27
N SER A 243 1.53 -20.00 8.66
CA SER A 243 0.80 -21.02 7.89
C SER A 243 1.51 -21.48 6.59
N GLN A 244 2.54 -20.78 6.12
CA GLN A 244 3.37 -21.23 4.99
C GLN A 244 4.30 -22.40 5.37
N TYR A 245 4.40 -22.72 6.66
CA TYR A 245 5.31 -23.73 7.17
C TYR A 245 4.55 -24.95 7.70
N PRO A 246 5.16 -26.15 7.65
CA PRO A 246 4.62 -27.33 8.32
C PRO A 246 4.49 -27.12 9.85
N PRO A 247 3.51 -27.75 10.52
CA PRO A 247 3.26 -27.55 11.95
C PRO A 247 4.47 -27.71 12.87
N HIS A 248 5.39 -28.63 12.57
CA HIS A 248 6.59 -28.86 13.37
C HIS A 248 7.60 -27.69 13.34
N GLN A 249 7.45 -26.74 12.41
CA GLN A 249 8.30 -25.55 12.30
C GLN A 249 7.62 -24.28 12.84
N HIS A 250 6.35 -24.35 13.25
CA HIS A 250 5.58 -23.16 13.64
C HIS A 250 6.21 -22.40 14.80
N LEU A 251 6.66 -23.11 15.85
CA LEU A 251 7.34 -22.47 16.99
C LEU A 251 8.63 -21.75 16.56
N GLN A 252 9.42 -22.37 15.70
CA GLN A 252 10.67 -21.78 15.20
C GLN A 252 10.38 -20.48 14.43
N ILE A 253 9.40 -20.50 13.52
CA ILE A 253 9.05 -19.33 12.72
C ILE A 253 8.41 -18.23 13.57
N ARG A 254 7.61 -18.58 14.57
CA ARG A 254 7.05 -17.62 15.54
C ARG A 254 8.17 -16.92 16.33
N LEU A 255 9.15 -17.67 16.83
CA LEU A 255 10.33 -17.11 17.51
C LEU A 255 11.12 -16.17 16.59
N GLN A 256 11.35 -16.60 15.35
CA GLN A 256 12.05 -15.80 14.34
C GLN A 256 11.32 -14.50 14.05
N LEU A 257 10.02 -14.59 13.75
CA LEU A 257 9.16 -13.45 13.43
C LEU A 257 9.06 -12.49 14.62
N ALA A 258 8.89 -12.98 15.86
CA ALA A 258 8.89 -12.15 17.06
C ALA A 258 10.24 -11.43 17.28
N GLY A 259 11.35 -12.05 16.86
CA GLY A 259 12.69 -11.47 16.92
C GLY A 259 12.91 -10.31 15.95
N VAL A 260 12.33 -10.38 14.75
CA VAL A 260 12.59 -9.40 13.67
C VAL A 260 11.47 -8.41 13.39
N LEU A 261 10.21 -8.76 13.64
CA LEU A 261 9.07 -7.88 13.34
C LEU A 261 9.21 -6.58 14.14
N LYS A 262 9.10 -5.46 13.45
CA LYS A 262 9.08 -4.11 14.02
C LYS A 262 7.68 -3.53 14.05
N ALA A 263 6.97 -3.65 12.94
CA ALA A 263 5.60 -3.17 12.83
C ALA A 263 4.82 -3.93 11.75
N ALA A 264 3.50 -3.98 11.93
CA ALA A 264 2.54 -4.35 10.89
C ALA A 264 1.51 -3.23 10.75
N ILE A 265 1.30 -2.77 9.51
CA ILE A 265 0.41 -1.65 9.16
C ILE A 265 -0.64 -2.19 8.18
N SER A 266 -1.84 -2.44 8.66
CA SER A 266 -2.94 -2.95 7.83
C SER A 266 -3.84 -1.80 7.38
N GLN A 267 -4.18 -1.74 6.09
CA GLN A 267 -4.83 -0.56 5.49
C GLN A 267 -6.13 -0.88 4.75
N ARG A 268 -7.07 0.05 4.82
CA ARG A 268 -8.31 0.09 4.03
C ARG A 268 -8.50 1.53 3.53
N LEU A 269 -8.94 1.71 2.28
CA LEU A 269 -9.30 3.02 1.76
C LEU A 269 -10.81 3.21 1.83
N LEU A 270 -11.25 4.31 2.44
CA LEU A 270 -12.66 4.68 2.55
C LEU A 270 -12.94 5.93 1.71
N PRO A 271 -14.13 6.06 1.11
CA PRO A 271 -14.52 7.30 0.46
C PRO A 271 -14.65 8.43 1.49
N LYS A 272 -14.15 9.61 1.15
CA LYS A 272 -14.32 10.81 1.98
C LYS A 272 -15.77 11.29 1.95
N ILE A 273 -16.21 11.94 3.03
CA ILE A 273 -17.59 12.45 3.14
C ILE A 273 -17.89 13.57 2.13
N ASP A 274 -16.88 14.31 1.70
CA ASP A 274 -16.99 15.37 0.68
C ASP A 274 -17.09 14.82 -0.76
N GLY A 275 -17.01 13.50 -0.93
CA GLY A 275 -17.01 12.82 -2.23
C GLY A 275 -15.71 12.98 -3.02
N GLN A 276 -14.68 13.65 -2.48
CA GLN A 276 -13.44 13.96 -3.17
C GLN A 276 -12.33 12.98 -2.79
N GLY A 277 -12.36 11.81 -3.43
CA GLY A 277 -11.32 10.80 -3.30
C GLY A 277 -11.50 9.91 -2.08
N VAL A 278 -10.38 9.39 -1.60
CA VAL A 278 -10.34 8.34 -0.56
C VAL A 278 -9.37 8.72 0.55
N ILE A 279 -9.54 8.08 1.71
CA ILE A 279 -8.72 8.29 2.90
C ILE A 279 -8.43 6.94 3.56
N PRO A 280 -7.19 6.69 4.04
CA PRO A 280 -6.87 5.44 4.70
C PRO A 280 -7.41 5.39 6.14
N ALA A 281 -8.06 4.27 6.48
CA ALA A 281 -8.09 3.78 7.87
C ALA A 281 -7.02 2.71 8.02
N ALA A 282 -6.32 2.73 9.15
CA ALA A 282 -5.20 1.83 9.37
C ALA A 282 -5.20 1.23 10.77
N GLU A 283 -4.90 -0.07 10.86
CA GLU A 283 -4.44 -0.70 12.09
C GLU A 283 -2.92 -0.69 12.11
N ILE A 284 -2.34 -0.31 13.25
CA ILE A 284 -0.90 -0.21 13.45
C ILE A 284 -0.50 -1.01 14.68
N LEU A 285 0.25 -2.07 14.45
CA LEU A 285 0.95 -2.84 15.46
C LEU A 285 2.42 -2.45 15.50
N VAL A 286 2.94 -2.19 16.71
CA VAL A 286 4.38 -2.03 16.96
C VAL A 286 4.84 -3.17 17.87
N SER A 287 6.00 -3.76 17.57
CA SER A 287 6.53 -4.96 18.24
C SER A 287 7.11 -4.66 19.64
N THR A 288 6.22 -4.58 20.62
CA THR A 288 6.54 -4.50 22.05
C THR A 288 6.84 -5.88 22.65
N ALA A 289 7.33 -5.93 23.89
CA ALA A 289 7.54 -7.20 24.59
C ALA A 289 6.25 -8.05 24.66
N MET A 290 5.12 -7.44 24.99
CA MET A 290 3.82 -8.11 25.03
C MET A 290 3.44 -8.69 23.67
N VAL A 291 3.58 -7.89 22.60
CA VAL A 291 3.27 -8.34 21.23
C VAL A 291 4.15 -9.53 20.82
N ARG A 292 5.43 -9.52 21.19
CA ARG A 292 6.34 -10.66 20.91
C ARG A 292 5.90 -11.92 21.61
N GLU A 293 5.49 -11.84 22.88
CA GLU A 293 4.95 -13.00 23.60
C GLU A 293 3.67 -13.54 22.92
N CYS A 294 2.78 -12.65 22.46
CA CYS A 294 1.57 -13.05 21.73
C CYS A 294 1.87 -13.70 20.37
N ILE A 295 3.00 -13.35 19.73
CA ILE A 295 3.47 -13.99 18.49
C ILE A 295 4.04 -15.39 18.79
N ILE A 296 4.84 -15.51 19.86
CA ILE A 296 5.52 -16.76 20.24
C ILE A 296 4.52 -17.81 20.68
N ASP A 297 3.56 -17.45 21.55
CA ASP A 297 2.52 -18.36 22.03
C ASP A 297 1.29 -18.31 21.13
N GLU A 298 1.02 -19.42 20.45
CA GLU A 298 -0.15 -19.58 19.58
C GLU A 298 -1.47 -19.33 20.30
N ASN A 299 -1.58 -19.69 21.58
CA ASN A 299 -2.81 -19.50 22.35
C ASN A 299 -3.08 -18.02 22.67
N ARG A 300 -2.03 -17.20 22.63
CA ARG A 300 -2.08 -15.76 22.95
C ARG A 300 -2.13 -14.87 21.72
N THR A 301 -2.05 -15.45 20.52
CA THR A 301 -2.15 -14.68 19.26
C THR A 301 -3.48 -13.91 19.15
N GLY A 302 -4.55 -14.36 19.82
CA GLY A 302 -5.81 -13.63 19.92
C GLY A 302 -5.72 -12.31 20.72
N GLU A 303 -4.78 -12.20 21.67
CA GLU A 303 -4.58 -11.02 22.52
C GLU A 303 -3.92 -9.85 21.77
N ILE A 304 -3.47 -10.05 20.52
CA ILE A 304 -2.80 -9.01 19.73
C ILE A 304 -3.69 -7.79 19.51
N ALA A 305 -4.98 -7.98 19.25
CA ALA A 305 -5.92 -6.89 19.05
C ALA A 305 -6.04 -6.00 20.30
N ASP A 306 -6.06 -6.62 21.48
CA ASP A 306 -6.07 -5.92 22.76
C ASP A 306 -4.75 -5.18 22.99
N ALA A 307 -3.61 -5.82 22.72
CA ALA A 307 -2.30 -5.20 22.86
C ALA A 307 -2.12 -3.97 21.95
N ILE A 308 -2.72 -3.98 20.75
CA ILE A 308 -2.78 -2.83 19.86
C ILE A 308 -3.62 -1.71 20.47
N ALA A 309 -4.83 -2.04 20.94
CA ALA A 309 -5.75 -1.06 21.53
C ALA A 309 -5.17 -0.36 22.77
N ASP A 310 -4.51 -1.11 23.65
CA ASP A 310 -3.85 -0.59 24.85
C ASP A 310 -2.57 0.20 24.52
N GLY A 311 -1.99 -0.03 23.33
CA GLY A 311 -0.74 0.56 22.89
C GLY A 311 -0.85 1.97 22.32
N THR A 312 -2.05 2.56 22.27
CA THR A 312 -2.31 3.80 21.53
C THR A 312 -1.50 4.99 22.03
N ILE A 313 -1.59 5.32 23.33
CA ILE A 313 -0.82 6.46 23.87
C ILE A 313 0.67 6.16 23.88
N SER A 314 1.06 4.99 24.40
CA SER A 314 2.46 4.72 24.73
C SER A 314 3.33 4.45 23.50
N TYR A 315 2.75 3.87 22.45
CA TYR A 315 3.49 3.36 21.29
C TYR A 315 2.98 3.91 19.96
N GLY A 316 1.89 4.71 19.96
CA GLY A 316 1.25 5.18 18.74
C GLY A 316 0.54 4.07 17.97
N MET A 317 0.19 2.96 18.62
CA MET A 317 -0.58 1.89 18.00
C MET A 317 -2.04 2.31 17.81
N GLN A 318 -2.75 1.64 16.92
CA GLN A 318 -4.20 1.82 16.83
C GLN A 318 -4.85 0.63 16.16
N THR A 319 -6.04 0.27 16.60
CA THR A 319 -6.90 -0.70 15.89
C THR A 319 -7.60 -0.01 14.72
N PHE A 320 -8.16 -0.80 13.79
CA PHE A 320 -9.05 -0.26 12.75
C PHE A 320 -10.20 0.53 13.35
N ASP A 321 -10.84 0.01 14.40
CA ASP A 321 -12.01 0.64 15.00
C ASP A 321 -11.64 1.99 15.67
N GLN A 322 -10.45 2.09 16.31
CA GLN A 322 -9.90 3.38 16.78
C GLN A 322 -9.67 4.37 15.64
N SER A 323 -9.06 3.90 14.55
CA SER A 323 -8.81 4.71 13.36
C SER A 323 -10.12 5.23 12.74
N LEU A 324 -11.12 4.36 12.59
CA LEU A 324 -12.43 4.71 12.05
C LEU A 324 -13.18 5.70 12.95
N MET A 325 -13.14 5.51 14.28
CA MET A 325 -13.73 6.46 15.23
C MET A 325 -13.11 7.85 15.08
N GLY A 326 -11.78 7.93 14.99
CA GLY A 326 -11.08 9.20 14.74
C GLY A 326 -11.53 9.86 13.43
N LEU A 327 -11.60 9.11 12.33
CA LEU A 327 -12.03 9.62 11.03
C LEU A 327 -13.48 10.13 11.01
N VAL A 328 -14.39 9.49 11.77
CA VAL A 328 -15.78 9.95 11.91
C VAL A 328 -15.85 11.21 12.77
N LYS A 329 -15.13 11.26 13.90
CA LYS A 329 -15.08 12.43 14.79
C LYS A 329 -14.49 13.66 14.07
N ASP A 330 -13.48 13.46 13.23
CA ASP A 330 -12.87 14.49 12.38
C ASP A 330 -13.78 14.96 11.23
N GLY A 331 -14.95 14.33 11.04
CA GLY A 331 -15.85 14.62 9.92
C GLY A 331 -15.27 14.27 8.55
N LYS A 332 -14.32 13.32 8.48
CA LYS A 332 -13.67 12.91 7.22
C LYS A 332 -14.41 11.76 6.54
N VAL A 333 -15.04 10.87 7.33
CA VAL A 333 -15.78 9.69 6.86
C VAL A 333 -17.17 9.66 7.51
N SER A 334 -18.18 9.22 6.76
CA SER A 334 -19.53 9.08 7.31
C SER A 334 -19.62 7.93 8.32
N TYR A 335 -20.48 8.06 9.34
CA TYR A 335 -20.73 7.00 10.32
C TYR A 335 -21.12 5.66 9.67
N HIS A 336 -21.98 5.71 8.64
CA HIS A 336 -22.43 4.52 7.93
C HIS A 336 -21.30 3.81 7.18
N GLU A 337 -20.39 4.58 6.56
CA GLU A 337 -19.22 4.02 5.88
C GLU A 337 -18.22 3.42 6.88
N ALA A 338 -18.00 4.09 8.00
CA ALA A 338 -17.17 3.55 9.08
C ALA A 338 -17.74 2.25 9.66
N MET A 339 -19.06 2.18 9.86
CA MET A 339 -19.75 0.97 10.34
C MET A 339 -19.53 -0.24 9.44
N ARG A 340 -19.59 -0.04 8.11
CA ARG A 340 -19.39 -1.11 7.12
C ARG A 340 -17.98 -1.66 7.12
N ASN A 341 -17.01 -0.84 7.53
CA ASN A 341 -15.60 -1.18 7.54
C ASN A 341 -15.05 -1.49 8.94
N ALA A 342 -15.89 -1.43 9.98
CA ALA A 342 -15.51 -1.77 11.34
C ALA A 342 -15.23 -3.28 11.47
N THR A 343 -14.24 -3.63 12.27
CA THR A 343 -13.92 -5.03 12.58
C THR A 343 -15.04 -5.65 13.42
N ASN A 344 -15.62 -4.89 14.35
CA ASN A 344 -16.84 -5.28 15.06
C ASN A 344 -17.88 -4.13 15.02
N PRO A 345 -18.84 -4.17 14.05
CA PRO A 345 -19.84 -3.11 13.90
C PRO A 345 -20.69 -2.86 15.15
N ASN A 346 -20.99 -3.90 15.94
CA ASN A 346 -21.79 -3.74 17.15
C ASN A 346 -21.03 -2.99 18.24
N ASP A 347 -19.77 -3.38 18.49
CA ASP A 347 -18.91 -2.69 19.47
C ASP A 347 -18.62 -1.25 19.04
N PHE A 348 -18.32 -1.05 17.75
CA PHE A 348 -18.14 0.26 17.15
C PHE A 348 -19.38 1.16 17.34
N ALA A 349 -20.58 0.64 17.08
CA ALA A 349 -21.83 1.39 17.27
C ALA A 349 -22.10 1.78 18.73
N LEU A 350 -21.80 0.88 19.69
CA LEU A 350 -21.95 1.17 21.12
C LEU A 350 -21.00 2.29 21.54
N ARG A 351 -19.74 2.21 21.13
CA ARG A 351 -18.71 3.22 21.44
C ARG A 351 -19.01 4.58 20.82
N MET A 352 -19.47 4.61 19.57
CA MET A 352 -19.87 5.86 18.91
C MET A 352 -21.06 6.55 19.61
N LYS A 353 -21.85 5.81 20.40
CA LYS A 353 -22.93 6.35 21.25
C LYS A 353 -22.46 6.70 22.67
N GLY A 354 -21.17 6.58 22.98
CA GLY A 354 -20.62 6.76 24.32
C GLY A 354 -21.02 5.67 25.32
N ILE A 355 -21.56 4.54 24.83
CA ILE A 355 -21.97 3.42 25.67
C ILE A 355 -20.77 2.51 25.87
N ARG A 356 -20.34 2.46 27.13
CA ARG A 356 -19.28 1.62 27.68
C ARG A 356 -19.79 0.18 27.89
N GLY A 357 -19.08 -0.82 27.38
CA GLY A 357 -19.39 -2.24 27.54
C GLY A 357 -18.36 -2.94 28.44
N THR A 358 -18.81 -3.81 29.34
CA THR A 358 -18.11 -4.40 30.52
C THR A 358 -16.62 -4.83 30.43
N SER A 359 -16.00 -4.83 29.25
CA SER A 359 -14.54 -4.90 28.99
C SER A 359 -13.82 -3.53 28.99
N ASP A 360 -14.41 -2.51 29.60
CA ASP A 360 -14.21 -1.07 29.33
C ASP A 360 -12.87 -0.41 29.68
N SER A 361 -12.01 -1.01 30.50
CA SER A 361 -10.80 -0.31 30.98
C SER A 361 -9.73 -0.06 29.90
N LYS A 362 -9.91 -0.60 28.69
CA LYS A 362 -8.89 -0.64 27.62
C LYS A 362 -8.88 0.60 26.70
N TRP A 363 -9.94 1.42 26.71
CA TRP A 363 -10.09 2.55 25.77
C TRP A 363 -10.18 3.94 26.41
N ASP A 364 -10.20 4.01 27.75
CA ASP A 364 -10.21 5.27 28.52
C ASP A 364 -9.02 6.20 28.18
N GLN A 365 -7.96 5.64 27.62
CA GLN A 365 -6.75 6.36 27.22
C GLN A 365 -6.93 7.11 25.89
N PHE A 366 -7.69 6.55 24.94
CA PHE A 366 -7.91 7.18 23.63
C PHE A 366 -8.85 8.40 23.70
N GLU A 367 -9.79 8.42 24.65
CA GLU A 367 -10.80 9.49 24.75
C GLU A 367 -10.32 10.72 25.55
N LYS A 368 -9.18 10.65 26.25
CA LYS A 368 -8.67 11.73 27.13
C LYS A 368 -7.95 12.88 26.41
N GLU A 369 -7.88 12.89 25.09
CA GLU A 369 -7.27 13.98 24.31
C GLU A 369 -8.17 15.22 24.11
N GLU A 370 -9.37 15.27 24.71
CA GLU A 370 -10.11 16.53 24.76
C GLU A 370 -9.34 17.55 25.62
N PRO A 371 -9.05 18.76 25.12
CA PRO A 371 -8.74 19.87 26.01
C PRO A 371 -9.98 20.07 26.88
N GLU A 372 -9.82 20.06 28.20
CA GLU A 372 -10.87 20.54 29.10
C GLU A 372 -11.30 21.92 28.58
N GLU A 373 -12.54 22.03 28.10
CA GLU A 373 -13.18 23.32 27.85
C GLU A 373 -13.19 24.07 29.19
N THR A 374 -12.19 24.92 29.39
CA THR A 374 -12.22 25.97 30.39
C THR A 374 -13.41 26.86 30.06
N GLY A 375 -14.51 26.60 30.75
CA GLY A 375 -15.77 27.28 30.53
C GLY A 375 -15.63 28.77 30.75
N ASP A 376 -15.77 29.54 29.68
CA ASP A 376 -16.37 30.87 29.76
C ASP A 376 -17.63 30.87 28.89
N GLY A 377 -18.68 31.47 29.44
CA GLY A 377 -20.06 31.20 29.05
C GLY A 377 -20.42 31.62 27.62
N THR A 378 -21.51 31.01 27.16
CA THR A 378 -22.33 31.35 25.97
C THR A 378 -21.97 30.67 24.65
N GLY A 379 -22.11 29.34 24.61
CA GLY A 379 -22.25 28.57 23.37
C GLY A 379 -23.37 27.54 23.52
N LYS A 380 -24.34 27.54 22.60
CA LYS A 380 -25.53 26.67 22.65
C LYS A 380 -25.14 25.19 22.72
N ALA A 381 -25.53 24.53 23.81
CA ALA A 381 -25.49 23.07 23.94
C ALA A 381 -26.35 22.42 22.85
N THR A 382 -25.73 21.65 21.96
CA THR A 382 -26.45 20.82 21.00
C THR A 382 -26.87 19.54 21.71
N ILE A 383 -28.04 19.59 22.35
CA ILE A 383 -28.69 18.42 22.92
C ILE A 383 -29.02 17.46 21.77
N PHE A 384 -28.52 16.23 21.89
CA PHE A 384 -28.87 15.09 21.04
C PHE A 384 -30.40 14.98 20.92
N GLN A 385 -30.95 15.14 19.73
CA GLN A 385 -32.34 14.78 19.42
C GLN A 385 -32.36 13.69 18.35
N GLU A 386 -32.98 12.57 18.71
CA GLU A 386 -33.21 11.41 17.87
C GLU A 386 -33.94 11.76 16.57
N GLY A 387 -33.52 11.11 15.48
CA GLY A 387 -34.36 10.85 14.32
C GLY A 387 -34.51 12.00 13.32
N LYS A 388 -33.68 11.93 12.26
CA LYS A 388 -34.07 12.13 10.85
C LYS A 388 -32.80 12.13 9.98
N TYR A 389 -32.42 10.96 9.47
CA TYR A 389 -31.72 10.93 8.19
C TYR A 389 -32.80 11.13 7.12
N ARG A 390 -32.75 12.25 6.39
CA ARG A 390 -33.41 12.37 5.10
C ARG A 390 -32.39 11.91 4.07
N ASP A 391 -32.70 10.81 3.41
CA ASP A 391 -32.06 10.44 2.15
C ASP A 391 -32.20 11.61 1.18
N ILE A 392 -31.10 11.95 0.52
CA ILE A 392 -31.11 12.85 -0.64
C ILE A 392 -30.92 11.94 -1.85
N GLU A 393 -31.92 11.95 -2.73
CA GLU A 393 -31.94 11.25 -4.03
C GLU A 393 -30.76 11.61 -4.94
#